data_AF-U1LQX0-F1
#
_entry.id   AF-U1LQX0-F1
#
_cell.length_a   1.000
_cell.length_b   1.000
_cell.length_c   1.000
_cell.angle_alpha   90.00
_cell.angle_beta   90.00
_cell.angle_gamma   90.00
#
_symmetry.space_group_name_H-M   'P 1'
#
loop_
_entity.id
_entity.type
_entity.pdbx_description
1 polymer ?
#
loop_
_entity_poly.entity_id
_entity_poly.type
_entity_poly.pdbx_seq_one_letter_code
_entity_poly.pdbx_strand_id
1 'polypeptide(L)'
;MSQPTASAPKSNIGRARFGGGTAALVIVSLVIGLAISSGLGALYAWLGETGEGWMRFAIVAIVTLPVSIMLPWALLVDRSSLEGAVDRPEDSVEARWYSKAAEGTMHDVLITVGIGAALFSFTQLQVDTGMLLIVFGTLVMADFGVRYQLAKRADA
;
A
#
# COMPACT_ATOMS: atom_id res chain seq x y z
N MET A 1 11.00 25.49 -37.95
CA MET A 1 10.88 26.17 -36.64
C MET A 1 9.66 25.61 -35.93
N SER A 2 9.82 24.53 -35.16
CA SER A 2 8.76 23.96 -34.31
C SER A 2 8.76 24.75 -33.00
N GLN A 3 7.65 25.41 -32.68
CA GLN A 3 7.49 26.11 -31.41
C GLN A 3 7.61 25.12 -30.23
N PRO A 4 8.26 25.51 -29.12
CA PRO A 4 8.18 24.74 -27.89
C PRO A 4 6.75 24.84 -27.38
N THR A 5 6.00 23.73 -27.46
CA THR A 5 4.68 23.61 -26.84
C THR A 5 4.85 23.91 -25.35
N ALA A 6 4.24 25.00 -24.88
CA ALA A 6 4.25 25.39 -23.48
C ALA A 6 3.84 24.18 -22.62
N SER A 7 4.78 23.65 -21.84
CA SER A 7 4.53 22.57 -20.90
C SER A 7 3.43 23.01 -19.94
N ALA A 8 2.33 22.27 -19.92
CA ALA A 8 1.20 22.56 -19.03
C ALA A 8 1.68 22.66 -17.57
N PRO A 9 1.07 23.53 -16.75
CA PRO A 9 1.49 23.75 -15.38
C PRO A 9 1.45 22.45 -14.58
N LYS A 10 2.56 22.14 -13.91
CA LYS A 10 2.67 21.01 -12.97
C LYS A 10 1.83 21.30 -11.72
N SER A 11 1.30 20.26 -11.09
CA SER A 11 0.43 20.38 -9.92
C SER A 11 0.74 19.31 -8.87
N ASN A 12 0.50 19.61 -7.59
CA ASN A 12 0.78 18.67 -6.49
C ASN A 12 -0.08 17.39 -6.52
N ILE A 13 -1.29 17.44 -7.09
CA ILE A 13 -2.22 16.29 -7.16
C ILE A 13 -2.09 15.53 -8.50
N GLY A 14 -1.62 16.22 -9.55
CA GLY A 14 -1.48 15.67 -10.89
C GLY A 14 -2.79 15.65 -11.68
N ARG A 15 -2.72 15.10 -12.89
CA ARG A 15 -3.81 14.98 -13.87
C ARG A 15 -4.05 13.52 -14.23
N ALA A 16 -5.24 13.20 -14.71
CA ALA A 16 -5.59 11.84 -15.14
C ALA A 16 -4.86 11.45 -16.42
N ARG A 17 -4.22 10.26 -16.44
CA ARG A 17 -3.49 9.72 -17.62
C ARG A 17 -4.37 9.41 -18.83
N PHE A 18 -5.66 9.17 -18.62
CA PHE A 18 -6.62 8.74 -19.65
C PHE A 18 -7.38 9.92 -20.31
N GLY A 19 -6.89 11.14 -20.12
CA GLY A 19 -7.58 12.36 -20.52
C GLY A 19 -8.52 12.86 -19.42
N GLY A 20 -8.42 14.15 -19.11
CA GLY A 20 -9.14 14.78 -18.01
C GLY A 20 -8.27 15.75 -17.20
N GLY A 21 -8.91 16.48 -16.29
CA GLY A 21 -8.23 17.33 -15.31
C GLY A 21 -7.99 16.60 -13.99
N THR A 22 -7.41 17.31 -13.02
CA THR A 22 -7.23 16.84 -11.64
C THR A 22 -8.54 16.39 -10.99
N ALA A 23 -9.65 17.07 -11.28
CA ALA A 23 -10.97 16.70 -10.75
C ALA A 23 -11.40 15.29 -11.19
N ALA A 24 -11.17 14.92 -12.46
CA ALA A 24 -11.50 13.58 -12.96
C ALA A 24 -10.67 12.50 -12.26
N LEU A 25 -9.37 12.76 -12.04
CA LEU A 25 -8.49 11.86 -11.29
C LEU A 25 -8.99 11.63 -9.87
N VAL A 26 -9.33 12.71 -9.15
CA VAL A 26 -9.83 12.64 -7.77
C VAL A 26 -11.15 11.88 -7.70
N ILE A 27 -12.12 12.22 -8.55
CA ILE A 27 -13.44 11.57 -8.57
C ILE A 27 -13.31 10.08 -8.86
N VAL A 28 -12.56 9.70 -9.90
CA VAL A 28 -12.38 8.28 -10.25
C VAL A 28 -11.68 7.52 -9.14
N SER A 29 -10.66 8.11 -8.51
CA SER A 29 -9.94 7.49 -7.40
C SER A 29 -10.82 7.31 -6.16
N LEU A 30 -11.67 8.30 -5.86
CA LEU A 30 -12.67 8.21 -4.79
C LEU A 30 -13.70 7.12 -5.06
N VAL A 31 -14.24 7.04 -6.28
CA VAL A 31 -15.25 6.04 -6.65
C VAL A 31 -14.67 4.63 -6.57
N ILE A 32 -13.48 4.40 -7.14
CA ILE A 32 -12.82 3.10 -7.08
C ILE A 32 -12.47 2.75 -5.63
N GLY A 33 -11.93 3.71 -4.88
CA GLY A 33 -11.56 3.50 -3.48
C GLY A 33 -12.75 3.18 -2.59
N LEU A 34 -13.87 3.88 -2.75
CA LEU A 34 -15.12 3.59 -2.06
C LEU A 34 -15.67 2.22 -2.45
N ALA A 35 -15.61 1.84 -3.73
CA ALA A 35 -16.07 0.54 -4.20
C ALA A 35 -15.24 -0.61 -3.60
N ILE A 36 -13.91 -0.50 -3.61
CA ILE A 36 -13.01 -1.51 -3.03
C ILE A 36 -13.22 -1.61 -1.52
N SER A 37 -13.19 -0.48 -0.81
CA SER A 37 -13.35 -0.42 0.64
C SER A 37 -14.71 -0.96 1.10
N SER A 38 -15.79 -0.59 0.41
CA SER A 38 -17.13 -1.13 0.69
C SER A 38 -17.22 -2.62 0.38
N GLY A 39 -16.58 -3.08 -0.71
CA GLY A 39 -16.51 -4.50 -1.04
C GLY A 39 -15.80 -5.32 0.03
N LEU A 40 -14.67 -4.84 0.54
CA LEU A 40 -13.94 -5.47 1.65
C LEU A 40 -14.76 -5.48 2.94
N GLY A 41 -15.41 -4.36 3.27
CA GLY A 41 -16.28 -4.27 4.44
C GLY A 41 -17.48 -5.22 4.35
N ALA A 42 -18.11 -5.31 3.17
CA ALA A 42 -19.25 -6.18 2.94
C ALA A 42 -18.84 -7.66 3.00
N LEU A 43 -17.70 -8.01 2.41
CA LEU A 43 -17.13 -9.35 2.48
C LEU A 43 -16.85 -9.76 3.94
N TYR A 44 -16.23 -8.88 4.72
CA TYR A 44 -15.94 -9.17 6.13
C TYR A 44 -17.22 -9.28 6.98
N ALA A 45 -18.19 -8.40 6.76
CA ALA A 45 -19.49 -8.48 7.44
C ALA A 45 -20.26 -9.77 7.10
N TRP A 46 -20.13 -10.26 5.86
CA TRP A 46 -20.74 -11.52 5.40
C TRP A 46 -20.06 -12.77 5.99
N LEU A 47 -18.74 -12.74 6.20
CA LEU A 47 -17.98 -13.87 6.77
C LEU A 47 -18.03 -13.94 8.31
N GLY A 48 -18.37 -12.83 8.99
CA GLY A 48 -18.37 -12.76 10.45
C GLY A 48 -19.61 -13.39 11.11
N GLU A 49 -19.54 -13.58 12.43
CA GLU A 49 -20.62 -14.17 13.24
C GLU A 49 -21.95 -13.40 13.19
N THR A 50 -23.06 -14.06 13.49
CA THR A 50 -24.38 -13.40 13.49
C THR A 50 -24.49 -12.38 14.63
N GLY A 51 -24.45 -11.09 14.29
CA GLY A 51 -24.60 -9.96 15.21
C GLY A 51 -23.62 -8.83 14.87
N GLU A 52 -24.13 -7.61 14.66
CA GLU A 52 -23.34 -6.40 14.37
C GLU A 52 -22.64 -6.31 12.99
N GLY A 53 -23.21 -6.92 11.95
CA GLY A 53 -22.65 -6.85 10.58
C GLY A 53 -22.40 -5.42 10.08
N TRP A 54 -23.25 -4.45 10.46
CA TRP A 54 -23.09 -3.05 10.08
C TRP A 54 -21.84 -2.40 10.71
N MET A 55 -21.50 -2.75 11.97
CA MET A 55 -20.34 -2.22 12.68
C MET A 55 -19.05 -2.75 12.04
N ARG A 56 -19.03 -4.04 11.74
CA ARG A 56 -17.90 -4.71 11.06
C ARG A 56 -17.65 -4.15 9.67
N PHE A 57 -18.73 -3.94 8.91
CA PHE A 57 -18.67 -3.25 7.63
C PHE A 57 -18.03 -1.86 7.80
N ALA A 58 -18.53 -1.05 8.74
CA ALA A 58 -18.06 0.32 8.93
C ALA A 58 -16.58 0.38 9.33
N ILE A 59 -16.15 -0.45 10.28
CA ILE A 59 -14.75 -0.51 10.72
C ILE A 59 -13.83 -0.85 9.55
N VAL A 60 -14.11 -1.95 8.83
CA VAL A 60 -13.26 -2.39 7.72
C VAL A 60 -13.28 -1.38 6.57
N ALA A 61 -14.45 -0.85 6.22
CA ALA A 61 -14.56 0.16 5.18
C ALA A 61 -13.71 1.39 5.54
N ILE A 62 -13.91 1.99 6.72
CA ILE A 62 -13.19 3.21 7.15
C ILE A 62 -11.68 2.98 7.21
N VAL A 63 -11.22 1.86 7.77
CA VAL A 63 -9.80 1.56 7.91
C VAL A 63 -9.12 1.33 6.56
N THR A 64 -9.80 0.68 5.62
CA THR A 64 -9.24 0.37 4.30
C THR A 64 -9.41 1.51 3.28
N LEU A 65 -10.29 2.48 3.55
CA LEU A 65 -10.65 3.54 2.62
C LEU A 65 -9.45 4.40 2.15
N PRO A 66 -8.55 4.88 3.04
CA PRO A 66 -7.44 5.73 2.59
C PRO A 66 -6.52 5.01 1.60
N VAL A 67 -6.15 3.76 1.89
CA VAL A 67 -5.31 2.94 1.02
C VAL A 67 -6.03 2.61 -0.29
N SER A 68 -7.33 2.31 -0.21
CA SER A 68 -8.16 1.99 -1.37
C SER A 68 -8.35 3.17 -2.32
N ILE A 69 -8.30 4.42 -1.83
CA ILE A 69 -8.32 5.63 -2.68
C ILE A 69 -6.93 5.93 -3.24
N MET A 70 -5.89 5.76 -2.42
CA MET A 70 -4.51 6.09 -2.79
C MET A 70 -3.97 5.22 -3.92
N LEU A 71 -4.30 3.92 -3.92
CA LEU A 71 -3.85 2.97 -4.94
C LEU A 71 -4.33 3.34 -6.36
N PRO A 72 -5.64 3.51 -6.63
CA PRO A 72 -6.14 3.99 -7.92
C PRO A 72 -5.55 5.34 -8.32
N TRP A 73 -5.44 6.29 -7.38
CA TRP A 73 -4.83 7.58 -7.66
C TRP A 73 -3.39 7.41 -8.19
N ALA A 74 -2.57 6.63 -7.49
CA ALA A 74 -1.18 6.38 -7.86
C ALA A 74 -1.02 5.66 -9.21
N LEU A 75 -2.00 4.83 -9.61
CA LEU A 75 -2.02 4.13 -10.89
C LEU A 75 -2.53 4.99 -12.06
N LEU A 76 -3.45 5.92 -11.77
CA LEU A 76 -4.15 6.72 -12.78
C LEU A 76 -3.54 8.10 -12.99
N VAL A 77 -2.75 8.61 -12.06
CA VAL A 77 -2.07 9.90 -12.18
C VAL A 77 -1.03 9.86 -13.29
N ASP A 78 -1.04 10.89 -14.14
CA ASP A 78 0.05 11.18 -15.06
C ASP A 78 1.23 11.76 -14.28
N ARG A 79 2.28 10.97 -14.11
CA ARG A 79 3.47 11.36 -13.35
C ARG A 79 4.18 12.60 -13.93
N SER A 80 4.08 12.84 -15.23
CA SER A 80 4.70 14.02 -15.85
C SER A 80 4.03 15.34 -15.45
N SER A 81 2.77 15.26 -15.00
CA SER A 81 1.99 16.40 -14.52
C SER A 81 2.21 16.74 -13.04
N LEU A 82 2.94 15.88 -12.32
CA LEU A 82 3.26 16.08 -10.90
C LEU A 82 4.46 17.02 -10.74
N GLU A 83 4.32 17.96 -9.82
CA GLU A 83 5.43 18.81 -9.40
C GLU A 83 6.45 17.99 -8.57
N GLY A 84 7.74 18.14 -8.86
CA GLY A 84 8.80 17.41 -8.15
C GLY A 84 8.92 15.91 -8.47
N ALA A 85 8.18 15.39 -9.47
CA ALA A 85 8.36 14.01 -9.90
C ALA A 85 9.78 13.77 -10.43
N VAL A 86 10.48 12.81 -9.83
CA VAL A 86 11.79 12.33 -10.30
C VAL A 86 11.58 11.58 -11.62
N ASP A 87 12.32 11.94 -12.68
CA ASP A 87 12.17 11.36 -14.03
C ASP A 87 12.36 9.82 -14.02
N ARG A 88 13.28 9.32 -13.18
CA ARG A 88 13.58 7.89 -12.99
C ARG A 88 13.51 7.51 -11.51
N PRO A 89 12.31 7.27 -10.96
CA PRO A 89 12.15 6.99 -9.53
C PRO A 89 12.88 5.71 -9.10
N GLU A 90 13.02 4.72 -9.99
CA GLU A 90 13.76 3.48 -9.75
C GLU A 90 15.28 3.69 -9.54
N ASP A 91 15.84 4.76 -10.10
CA ASP A 91 17.24 5.12 -9.92
C ASP A 91 17.47 5.97 -8.65
N SER A 92 16.40 6.32 -7.93
CA SER A 92 16.52 7.16 -6.73
C SER A 92 17.24 6.44 -5.59
N VAL A 93 17.97 7.21 -4.77
CA VAL A 93 18.60 6.72 -3.53
C VAL A 93 17.57 6.05 -2.62
N GLU A 94 16.34 6.58 -2.58
CA GLU A 94 15.24 6.06 -1.80
C GLU A 94 14.74 4.71 -2.32
N ALA A 95 14.66 4.53 -3.64
CA ALA A 95 14.30 3.25 -4.25
C ALA A 95 15.35 2.17 -3.98
N ARG A 96 16.64 2.54 -3.89
CA ARG A 96 17.69 1.60 -3.46
C ARG A 96 17.54 1.19 -2.00
N TRP A 97 17.30 2.15 -1.10
CA TRP A 97 17.08 1.86 0.33
C TRP A 97 15.86 0.97 0.54
N TYR A 98 14.77 1.27 -0.18
CA TYR A 98 13.56 0.46 -0.18
C TYR A 98 13.85 -0.96 -0.67
N SER A 99 14.47 -1.11 -1.85
CA SER A 99 14.77 -2.43 -2.43
C SER A 99 15.66 -3.26 -1.52
N LYS A 100 16.70 -2.65 -0.94
CA LYS A 100 17.60 -3.31 0.00
C LYS A 100 16.89 -3.75 1.29
N ALA A 101 16.01 -2.91 1.83
CA ALA A 101 15.21 -3.27 3.01
C ALA A 101 14.20 -4.39 2.68
N ALA A 102 13.51 -4.29 1.55
CA ALA A 102 12.51 -5.24 1.10
C ALA A 102 13.10 -6.63 0.83
N GLU A 103 14.24 -6.70 0.12
CA GLU A 103 14.93 -7.96 -0.15
C GLU A 103 15.29 -8.69 1.14
N GLY A 104 15.85 -7.96 2.11
CA GLY A 104 16.15 -8.52 3.41
C GLY A 104 14.89 -9.02 4.12
N THR A 105 13.90 -8.14 4.32
CA THR A 105 12.68 -8.50 5.06
C THR A 105 11.93 -9.67 4.42
N MET A 106 11.99 -9.81 3.09
CA MET A 106 11.39 -10.96 2.41
C MET A 106 12.03 -12.29 2.83
N HIS A 107 13.35 -12.35 2.94
CA HIS A 107 14.04 -13.56 3.40
C HIS A 107 13.70 -13.88 4.87
N ASP A 108 13.67 -12.85 5.72
CA ASP A 108 13.28 -12.99 7.13
C ASP A 108 11.85 -13.53 7.27
N VAL A 109 10.91 -13.01 6.46
CA VAL A 109 9.53 -13.50 6.42
C VAL A 109 9.49 -14.95 5.96
N LEU A 110 10.18 -15.31 4.87
CA LEU A 110 10.20 -16.69 4.37
C LEU A 110 10.72 -17.67 5.42
N ILE A 111 11.82 -17.33 6.09
CA ILE A 111 12.41 -18.16 7.15
C ILE A 111 11.46 -18.24 8.35
N THR A 112 10.96 -17.11 8.82
CA THR A 112 10.12 -17.06 10.03
C THR A 112 8.79 -17.77 9.83
N VAL A 113 8.13 -17.56 8.68
CA VAL A 113 6.90 -18.28 8.32
C VAL A 113 7.17 -19.76 8.15
N GLY A 114 8.27 -20.15 7.49
CA GLY A 114 8.62 -21.55 7.30
C GLY A 114 8.85 -22.29 8.62
N ILE A 115 9.64 -21.70 9.53
CA ILE A 115 9.88 -22.24 10.87
C ILE A 115 8.59 -22.26 11.68
N GLY A 116 7.82 -21.17 11.66
CA GLY A 116 6.53 -21.08 12.35
C GLY A 116 5.58 -22.18 11.90
N ALA A 117 5.42 -22.37 10.59
CA ALA A 117 4.57 -23.42 10.02
C ALA A 117 5.02 -24.82 10.45
N ALA A 118 6.33 -25.11 10.45
CA ALA A 118 6.86 -26.38 10.91
C ALA A 118 6.57 -26.62 12.41
N LEU A 119 6.77 -25.61 13.25
CA LEU A 119 6.49 -25.70 14.69
C LEU A 119 5.00 -25.93 14.97
N PHE A 120 4.11 -25.16 14.32
CA PHE A 120 2.66 -25.37 14.46
C PHE A 120 2.24 -26.77 13.98
N SER A 121 2.88 -27.29 12.94
CA SER A 121 2.61 -28.65 12.44
C SER A 121 2.99 -29.75 13.45
N PHE A 122 4.13 -29.62 14.14
CA PHE A 122 4.54 -30.63 15.12
C PHE A 122 3.85 -30.49 16.47
N THR A 123 3.66 -29.26 16.94
CA THR A 123 3.13 -28.99 18.28
C THR A 123 1.61 -29.02 18.33
N GLN A 124 0.94 -28.90 17.17
CA GLN A 124 -0.52 -28.80 17.07
C GLN A 124 -1.09 -27.65 17.93
N LEU A 125 -0.28 -26.62 18.21
CA LEU A 125 -0.69 -25.45 18.97
C LEU A 125 -1.74 -24.66 18.18
N GLN A 126 -2.89 -24.45 18.79
CA GLN A 126 -3.93 -23.58 18.25
C GLN A 126 -3.73 -22.18 18.80
N VAL A 127 -3.40 -21.26 17.90
CA VAL A 127 -3.29 -19.82 18.20
C VAL A 127 -4.35 -19.10 17.39
N ASP A 128 -4.95 -18.09 17.99
CA ASP A 128 -5.89 -17.23 17.27
C ASP A 128 -5.20 -16.62 16.03
N THR A 129 -5.79 -16.89 14.86
CA THR A 129 -5.25 -16.43 13.57
C THR A 129 -5.21 -14.90 13.50
N GLY A 130 -6.19 -14.22 14.10
CA GLY A 130 -6.23 -12.76 14.16
C GLY A 130 -5.02 -12.19 14.89
N MET A 131 -4.75 -12.71 16.09
CA MET A 131 -3.59 -12.34 16.90
C MET A 131 -2.27 -12.67 16.18
N LEU A 132 -2.19 -13.82 15.51
CA LEU A 132 -1.01 -14.21 14.75
C LEU A 132 -0.74 -13.22 13.60
N LEU A 133 -1.76 -12.82 12.84
CA LEU A 133 -1.63 -11.83 11.77
C LEU A 133 -1.25 -10.44 12.31
N ILE A 134 -1.80 -10.00 13.43
CA ILE A 134 -1.47 -8.71 14.06
C ILE A 134 -0.01 -8.70 14.50
N VAL A 135 0.42 -9.70 15.25
CA VAL A 135 1.79 -9.81 15.77
C VAL A 135 2.77 -9.92 14.61
N PHE A 136 2.53 -10.85 13.70
CA PHE A 136 3.43 -11.09 12.57
C PHE A 136 3.49 -9.88 11.64
N GLY A 137 2.35 -9.29 11.28
CA GLY A 137 2.31 -8.08 10.45
C GLY A 137 3.05 -6.90 11.07
N THR A 138 2.91 -6.70 12.39
CA THR A 138 3.64 -5.66 13.12
C THR A 138 5.14 -5.92 13.12
N LEU A 139 5.57 -7.17 13.33
CA LEU A 139 6.99 -7.55 13.28
C LEU A 139 7.60 -7.32 11.89
N VAL A 140 6.88 -7.67 10.82
CA VAL A 140 7.34 -7.44 9.43
C VAL A 140 7.47 -5.95 9.14
N MET A 141 6.48 -5.14 9.53
CA MET A 141 6.55 -3.69 9.38
C MET A 141 7.71 -3.08 10.19
N ALA A 142 7.94 -3.57 11.40
CA ALA A 142 9.05 -3.12 12.24
C ALA A 142 10.41 -3.50 11.66
N ASP A 143 10.60 -4.75 11.21
CA ASP A 143 11.84 -5.21 10.56
C ASP A 143 12.14 -4.38 9.30
N PHE A 144 11.16 -4.24 8.42
CA PHE A 144 11.30 -3.40 7.23
C PHE A 144 11.68 -1.96 7.59
N GLY A 145 10.98 -1.36 8.56
CA GLY A 145 11.24 0.01 9.01
C GLY A 145 12.66 0.18 9.56
N VAL A 146 13.13 -0.75 10.40
CA VAL A 146 14.49 -0.74 10.94
C VAL A 146 15.51 -0.86 9.81
N ARG A 147 15.34 -1.82 8.89
CA ARG A 147 16.27 -2.03 7.76
C ARG A 147 16.30 -0.84 6.81
N TYR A 148 15.15 -0.22 6.54
CA TYR A 148 15.08 1.00 5.75
C TYR A 148 15.88 2.14 6.39
N GLN A 149 15.72 2.36 7.70
CA GLN A 149 16.46 3.40 8.41
C GLN A 149 17.96 3.10 8.50
N LEU A 150 18.36 1.84 8.63
CA LEU A 150 19.76 1.43 8.58
C LEU A 150 20.38 1.66 7.20
N ALA A 151 19.68 1.28 6.12
CA ALA A 151 20.13 1.53 4.76
C ALA A 151 20.27 3.04 4.47
N LYS A 152 19.30 3.84 4.91
CA LYS A 152 19.35 5.29 4.82
C LYS A 152 20.54 5.90 5.57
N ARG A 153 20.87 5.40 6.76
CA ARG A 153 22.01 5.88 7.57
C ARG A 153 23.37 5.45 7.02
N ALA A 154 23.45 4.29 6.36
CA ALA A 154 24.71 3.81 5.79
C ALA A 154 25.15 4.58 4.54
N ASP A 155 24.19 5.16 3.83
CA ASP A 155 24.42 5.95 2.60
C ASP A 155 24.44 7.48 2.86
N ALA A 156 24.26 7.92 4.12
CA ALA A 156 24.30 9.33 4.54
C ALA A 156 25.69 9.72 5.07
#